data_AF-A0AAE0VR50-F1
#
_entry.id   AF-A0AAE0VR50-F1
#
_cell.length_a   1.000
_cell.length_b   1.000
_cell.length_c   1.000
_cell.angle_alpha   90.00
_cell.angle_beta   90.00
_cell.angle_gamma   90.00
#
_symmetry.space_group_name_H-M   'P 1'
#
loop_
_entity.id
_entity.type
_entity.pdbx_description
1 polymer ?
#
loop_
_entity_poly.entity_id
_entity_poly.type
_entity_poly.pdbx_seq_one_letter_code
_entity_poly.pdbx_strand_id
1 'polypeptide(L)'
;MIRIEYQRQVDEEISPEELEIQDGAMYRSENNGPTLQTWPQIIGISQIISGFITAILGILEVFVIPLIVDPAREDALHLGKDNCFGAGLWAGFLMILTGSAATRASISKRASSVYRFFNLTILTLLIYAFLSVLLIVGYGINWTTHDVYQNSAREGIHLFVTLSTELGLLFALTAFLKYYRVVLLGEFGLLSKWITCFIDCCVPVCILNLQSNRPPDRCIPDDAMVI
;
A
#
# COMPACT_ATOMS: atom_id res chain seq x y z
N MET A 1 -15.34 21.78 -11.70
CA MET A 1 -15.47 20.32 -11.59
C MET A 1 -15.46 19.77 -13.01
N ILE A 2 -14.31 19.27 -13.48
CA ILE A 2 -14.13 18.82 -14.85
C ILE A 2 -14.69 17.40 -14.95
N ARG A 3 -15.83 17.26 -15.63
CA ARG A 3 -16.43 15.97 -15.96
C ARG A 3 -15.63 15.40 -17.14
N ILE A 4 -14.75 14.45 -16.87
CA ILE A 4 -14.07 13.70 -17.93
C ILE A 4 -15.10 12.71 -18.48
N GLU A 5 -15.84 13.14 -19.51
CA GLU A 5 -16.62 12.24 -20.35
C GLU A 5 -15.64 11.44 -21.20
N TYR A 6 -15.56 10.14 -20.91
CA TYR A 6 -14.84 9.18 -21.74
C TYR A 6 -15.61 9.06 -23.05
N GLN A 7 -15.26 9.87 -24.06
CA GLN A 7 -15.71 9.60 -25.42
C GLN A 7 -15.06 8.30 -25.84
N ARG A 8 -15.86 7.23 -25.83
CA ARG A 8 -15.54 5.97 -26.50
C ARG A 8 -15.39 6.33 -27.98
N GLN A 9 -14.17 6.40 -28.49
CA GLN A 9 -13.94 6.45 -29.93
C GLN A 9 -14.50 5.14 -30.50
N VAL A 10 -15.66 5.26 -31.15
CA VAL A 10 -16.25 4.21 -31.98
C VAL A 10 -15.68 4.43 -33.37
N ASP A 11 -14.39 4.15 -33.52
CA ASP A 11 -13.71 4.19 -34.81
C ASP A 11 -13.50 2.74 -35.26
N GLU A 12 -14.55 2.17 -35.84
CA GLU A 12 -14.62 1.10 -36.85
C GLU A 12 -16.05 0.56 -36.81
N GLU A 13 -16.71 0.52 -37.97
CA GLU A 13 -18.00 -0.12 -38.20
C GLU A 13 -17.83 -1.64 -37.97
N ILE A 14 -17.83 -2.05 -36.70
CA ILE A 14 -17.84 -3.46 -36.33
C ILE A 14 -19.15 -4.03 -36.83
N SER A 15 -19.04 -5.07 -37.67
CA SER A 15 -20.19 -5.79 -38.22
C SER A 15 -21.14 -6.20 -37.09
N PRO A 16 -22.47 -6.05 -37.25
CA PRO A 16 -23.43 -6.48 -36.23
C PRO A 16 -23.28 -7.97 -35.84
N GLU A 17 -22.72 -8.80 -36.72
CA GLU A 17 -22.37 -10.20 -36.44
C GLU A 17 -21.15 -10.35 -35.50
N GLU A 18 -20.15 -9.48 -35.62
CA GLU A 18 -18.98 -9.47 -34.72
C GLU A 18 -19.34 -8.92 -33.34
N LEU A 19 -20.31 -8.01 -33.26
CA LEU A 19 -20.82 -7.48 -31.99
C LEU A 19 -21.53 -8.56 -31.16
N GLU A 20 -22.34 -9.43 -31.78
CA GLU A 20 -23.00 -10.56 -31.09
C GLU A 20 -21.99 -11.64 -30.65
N ILE A 21 -20.94 -11.87 -31.42
CA ILE A 21 -19.88 -12.83 -31.05
C ILE A 21 -19.00 -12.25 -29.93
N GLN A 22 -18.75 -10.93 -29.93
CA GLN A 22 -17.92 -10.28 -28.92
C GLN A 22 -18.67 -10.06 -27.60
N ASP A 23 -19.95 -9.68 -27.64
CA ASP A 23 -20.81 -9.67 -26.44
C ASP A 23 -21.05 -11.10 -25.95
N GLY A 24 -21.28 -12.06 -26.85
CA GLY A 24 -21.40 -13.48 -26.51
C GLY A 24 -20.14 -14.05 -25.85
N ALA A 25 -18.93 -13.72 -26.33
CA ALA A 25 -17.68 -14.19 -25.76
C ALA A 25 -17.30 -13.46 -24.46
N MET A 26 -17.65 -12.17 -24.34
CA MET A 26 -17.42 -11.38 -23.12
C MET A 26 -18.33 -11.85 -21.97
N TYR A 27 -19.59 -12.23 -22.26
CA TYR A 27 -20.52 -12.78 -21.27
C TYR A 27 -20.36 -14.29 -21.03
N ARG A 28 -19.87 -15.07 -22.01
CA ARG A 28 -19.73 -16.54 -21.85
C ARG A 28 -18.45 -16.96 -21.11
N SER A 29 -17.51 -16.04 -20.91
CA SER A 29 -16.40 -16.22 -19.95
C SER A 29 -16.78 -15.81 -18.51
N GLU A 30 -18.06 -15.62 -18.19
CA GLU A 30 -18.49 -15.17 -16.86
C GLU A 30 -19.07 -16.30 -15.96
N ASN A 31 -19.38 -17.49 -16.50
CA ASN A 31 -20.16 -18.48 -15.73
C ASN A 31 -19.50 -19.83 -15.38
N ASN A 32 -18.28 -20.12 -15.84
CA ASN A 32 -17.60 -21.39 -15.51
C ASN A 32 -16.24 -21.21 -14.82
N GLY A 33 -15.84 -19.98 -14.48
CA GLY A 33 -14.68 -19.71 -13.66
C GLY A 33 -15.00 -19.84 -12.16
N PRO A 34 -14.01 -20.15 -11.30
CA PRO A 34 -14.20 -20.16 -9.86
C PRO A 34 -14.91 -18.86 -9.46
N THR A 35 -16.05 -19.00 -8.79
CA THR A 35 -16.93 -17.89 -8.38
C THR A 35 -16.09 -16.71 -7.94
N LEU A 36 -16.09 -15.65 -8.75
CA LEU A 36 -15.28 -14.45 -8.54
C LEU A 36 -15.59 -13.95 -7.13
N GLN A 37 -14.72 -14.29 -6.19
CA GLN A 37 -14.98 -14.10 -4.78
C GLN A 37 -15.25 -12.62 -4.59
N THR A 38 -16.50 -12.27 -4.29
CA THR A 38 -16.96 -10.88 -4.29
C THR A 38 -16.05 -10.11 -3.35
N TRP A 39 -15.22 -9.23 -3.92
CA TRP A 39 -14.22 -8.46 -3.20
C TRP A 39 -14.94 -7.73 -2.06
N PRO A 40 -14.73 -8.10 -0.78
CA PRO A 40 -15.53 -7.58 0.32
C PRO A 40 -15.35 -6.06 0.44
N GLN A 41 -16.30 -5.32 -0.13
CA GLN A 41 -16.43 -3.87 0.00
C GLN A 41 -16.48 -3.47 1.48
N ILE A 42 -17.08 -4.33 2.29
CA ILE A 42 -17.18 -4.19 3.74
C ILE A 42 -15.79 -4.01 4.38
N ILE A 43 -14.77 -4.78 3.96
CA ILE A 43 -13.41 -4.63 4.51
C ILE A 43 -12.85 -3.23 4.21
N GLY A 44 -13.02 -2.75 2.97
CA GLY A 44 -12.57 -1.41 2.58
C GLY A 44 -13.28 -0.30 3.36
N ILE A 45 -14.60 -0.40 3.52
CA ILE A 45 -15.39 0.57 4.28
C ILE A 45 -15.01 0.56 5.77
N SER A 46 -14.87 -0.62 6.37
CA SER A 46 -14.43 -0.76 7.77
C SER A 46 -13.04 -0.17 8.00
N GLN A 47 -12.10 -0.37 7.06
CA GLN A 47 -10.78 0.27 7.11
C GLN A 47 -10.89 1.80 7.02
N ILE A 48 -11.73 2.36 6.14
CA ILE A 48 -11.89 3.82 6.05
C ILE A 48 -12.41 4.40 7.37
N ILE A 49 -13.44 3.80 7.97
CA ILE A 49 -14.03 4.26 9.23
C ILE A 49 -13.02 4.15 10.38
N SER A 50 -12.37 2.99 10.53
CA SER A 50 -11.37 2.78 11.57
C SER A 50 -10.16 3.70 11.40
N GLY A 51 -9.70 3.89 10.16
CA GLY A 51 -8.61 4.80 9.83
C GLY A 51 -8.96 6.26 10.13
N PHE A 52 -10.20 6.68 9.87
CA PHE A 52 -10.67 8.03 10.18
C PHE A 52 -10.69 8.30 11.69
N ILE A 53 -11.21 7.36 12.49
CA ILE A 53 -11.19 7.46 13.96
C ILE A 53 -9.74 7.53 14.46
N THR A 54 -8.87 6.66 13.96
CA THR A 54 -7.45 6.61 14.35
C THR A 54 -6.72 7.91 13.97
N ALA A 55 -6.99 8.46 12.79
CA ALA A 55 -6.40 9.72 12.34
C ALA A 55 -6.84 10.90 13.22
N ILE A 56 -8.13 10.98 13.60
CA ILE A 56 -8.59 12.02 14.53
C ILE A 56 -7.85 11.92 15.87
N LEU A 57 -7.73 10.71 16.42
CA LEU A 57 -7.03 10.52 17.69
C LEU A 57 -5.54 10.86 17.59
N GLY A 58 -4.90 10.49 16.48
CA GLY A 58 -3.51 10.90 16.18
C GLY A 58 -3.36 12.42 16.06
N ILE A 59 -4.33 13.11 15.43
CA ILE A 59 -4.34 14.58 15.36
C ILE A 59 -4.50 15.18 16.76
N LEU A 60 -5.42 14.64 17.58
CA LEU A 60 -5.60 15.09 18.95
C LEU A 60 -4.30 14.95 19.74
N GLU A 61 -3.62 13.82 19.61
CA GLU A 61 -2.37 13.52 20.30
C GLU A 61 -1.18 14.39 19.85
N VAL A 62 -1.06 14.65 18.56
CA VAL A 62 0.08 15.35 17.96
C VAL A 62 -0.07 16.87 17.98
N PHE A 63 -1.30 17.39 17.90
CA PHE A 63 -1.58 18.82 17.81
C PHE A 63 -2.35 19.36 19.01
N VAL A 64 -3.52 18.78 19.32
CA VAL A 64 -4.46 19.40 20.27
C VAL A 64 -3.98 19.29 21.70
N ILE A 65 -3.49 18.13 22.13
CA ILE A 65 -3.02 17.94 23.50
C ILE A 65 -1.78 18.81 23.80
N PRO A 66 -0.73 18.86 22.95
CA PRO A 66 0.40 19.76 23.18
C PRO A 66 -0.02 21.23 23.31
N LEU A 67 -0.96 21.71 22.47
CA LEU A 67 -1.46 23.08 22.52
C LEU A 67 -2.23 23.41 23.81
N ILE A 68 -2.95 22.44 24.39
CA ILE A 68 -3.69 22.63 25.64
C ILE A 68 -2.77 22.56 26.85
N VAL A 69 -1.81 21.63 26.85
CA VAL A 69 -0.92 21.37 28.00
C VAL A 69 0.16 22.43 28.13
N ASP A 70 0.72 22.90 27.02
CA ASP A 70 1.77 23.92 27.01
C ASP A 70 1.47 25.02 25.97
N PRO A 71 0.59 25.97 26.30
CA PRO A 71 0.20 27.04 25.37
C PRO A 71 1.34 28.02 25.06
N ALA A 72 2.44 27.98 25.82
CA ALA A 72 3.62 28.82 25.60
C ALA A 72 4.57 28.23 24.54
N ARG A 73 4.35 26.98 24.12
CA ARG A 73 5.17 26.32 23.11
C ARG A 73 4.85 26.86 21.72
N GLU A 74 5.86 27.38 21.03
CA GLU A 74 5.70 27.93 19.67
C GLU A 74 5.44 26.85 18.60
N ASP A 75 5.83 25.60 18.87
CA ASP A 75 5.66 24.49 17.93
C ASP A 75 4.26 23.87 18.02
N ALA A 76 3.41 24.17 17.04
CA ALA A 76 2.07 23.59 16.92
C ALA A 76 2.06 22.08 16.62
N LEU A 77 3.17 21.53 16.11
CA LEU A 77 3.32 20.12 15.74
C LEU A 77 4.35 19.47 16.67
N HIS A 78 3.92 18.60 17.58
CA HIS A 78 4.85 17.82 18.40
C HIS A 78 4.98 16.41 17.85
N LEU A 79 6.14 16.03 17.30
CA LEU A 79 6.45 14.65 16.92
C LEU A 79 7.62 14.16 17.78
N GLY A 80 7.29 13.65 18.95
CA GLY A 80 8.25 13.25 19.97
C GLY A 80 8.19 11.76 20.28
N LYS A 81 9.05 11.34 21.20
CA LYS A 81 9.02 9.96 21.73
C LYS A 81 7.75 9.68 22.53
N ASP A 82 7.21 10.71 23.15
CA ASP A 82 6.01 10.71 23.98
C ASP A 82 4.73 10.39 23.18
N ASN A 83 4.67 10.70 21.89
CA ASN A 83 3.57 10.26 21.01
C ASN A 83 4.01 9.25 19.95
N CYS A 84 5.12 8.54 20.20
CA CYS A 84 5.68 7.54 19.30
C CYS A 84 5.84 8.07 17.86
N PHE A 85 6.31 9.32 17.74
CA PHE A 85 6.52 10.04 16.48
C PHE A 85 5.25 10.17 15.62
N GLY A 86 4.09 10.34 16.28
CA GLY A 86 2.80 10.46 15.62
C GLY A 86 2.30 9.15 15.00
N ALA A 87 2.63 8.02 15.60
CA ALA A 87 2.25 6.68 15.12
C ALA A 87 0.76 6.59 14.75
N GLY A 88 -0.14 7.09 15.60
CA GLY A 88 -1.58 7.10 15.36
C GLY A 88 -1.99 7.89 14.12
N LEU A 89 -1.35 9.04 13.87
CA LEU A 89 -1.61 9.87 12.70
C LEU A 89 -1.28 9.11 11.41
N TRP A 90 -0.07 8.55 11.35
CA TRP A 90 0.39 7.77 10.19
C TRP A 90 -0.42 6.51 9.97
N ALA A 91 -0.73 5.77 11.04
CA ALA A 91 -1.58 4.59 11.01
C ALA A 91 -2.95 4.93 10.40
N GLY A 92 -3.62 5.97 10.91
CA GLY A 92 -4.93 6.40 10.43
C GLY A 92 -4.94 6.74 8.94
N PHE A 93 -3.97 7.55 8.48
CA PHE A 93 -3.88 7.92 7.06
C PHE A 93 -3.62 6.71 6.15
N LEU A 94 -2.70 5.82 6.51
CA LEU A 94 -2.41 4.62 5.73
C LEU A 94 -3.62 3.69 5.63
N MET A 95 -4.40 3.60 6.70
CA MET A 95 -5.62 2.80 6.74
C MET A 95 -6.71 3.38 5.84
N ILE A 96 -6.92 4.70 5.85
CA ILE A 96 -7.84 5.39 4.95
C ILE A 96 -7.43 5.16 3.48
N LEU A 97 -6.14 5.31 3.16
CA LEU A 97 -5.62 5.07 1.81
C LEU A 97 -5.84 3.62 1.37
N THR A 98 -5.54 2.66 2.24
CA THR A 98 -5.70 1.23 1.95
C THR A 98 -7.17 0.85 1.76
N GLY A 99 -8.06 1.32 2.64
CA GLY A 99 -9.50 1.09 2.53
C GLY A 99 -10.13 1.74 1.29
N SER A 100 -9.64 2.92 0.91
CA SER A 100 -10.04 3.59 -0.33
C SER A 100 -9.59 2.80 -1.58
N ALA A 101 -8.36 2.28 -1.58
CA ALA A 101 -7.86 1.42 -2.65
C ALA A 101 -8.65 0.09 -2.72
N ALA A 102 -9.00 -0.50 -1.58
CA ALA A 102 -9.82 -1.71 -1.51
C ALA A 102 -11.21 -1.49 -2.12
N THR A 103 -11.85 -0.38 -1.75
CA THR A 103 -13.17 0.01 -2.27
C THR A 103 -13.11 0.24 -3.78
N ARG A 104 -12.07 0.96 -4.26
CA ARG A 104 -11.86 1.17 -5.69
C ARG A 104 -11.59 -0.13 -6.45
N ALA A 105 -10.79 -1.04 -5.89
CA ALA A 105 -10.52 -2.33 -6.51
C ALA A 105 -11.81 -3.16 -6.66
N SER A 106 -12.68 -3.14 -5.64
CA SER A 106 -13.96 -3.84 -5.66
C SER A 106 -14.94 -3.27 -6.69
N ILE A 107 -15.03 -1.94 -6.82
CA ILE A 107 -15.92 -1.30 -7.80
C ILE A 107 -15.38 -1.46 -9.23
N SER A 108 -14.09 -1.18 -9.42
CA SER A 108 -13.49 -1.08 -10.75
C SER A 108 -13.32 -2.42 -11.43
N LYS A 109 -13.11 -3.52 -10.68
CA LYS A 109 -12.75 -4.87 -11.17
C LYS A 109 -11.55 -4.92 -12.13
N ARG A 110 -10.83 -3.81 -12.37
CA ARG A 110 -9.66 -3.75 -13.25
C ARG A 110 -8.46 -4.37 -12.53
N ALA A 111 -7.71 -5.23 -13.22
CA ALA A 111 -6.50 -5.85 -12.69
C ALA A 111 -5.48 -4.83 -12.15
N SER A 112 -5.31 -3.69 -12.82
CA SER A 112 -4.42 -2.61 -12.37
C SER A 112 -4.82 -2.02 -11.00
N SER A 113 -6.12 -1.91 -10.72
CA SER A 113 -6.61 -1.46 -9.41
C SER A 113 -6.35 -2.50 -8.32
N VAL A 114 -6.51 -3.79 -8.64
CA VAL A 114 -6.24 -4.91 -7.72
C VAL A 114 -4.76 -4.98 -7.35
N TYR A 115 -3.86 -4.84 -8.33
CA TYR A 115 -2.41 -4.82 -8.07
C TYR A 115 -2.02 -3.66 -7.15
N ARG A 116 -2.55 -2.46 -7.42
CA ARG A 116 -2.27 -1.28 -6.59
C ARG A 116 -2.78 -1.46 -5.17
N PHE A 117 -3.99 -1.98 -5.00
CA PHE A 117 -4.54 -2.29 -3.69
C PHE A 117 -3.68 -3.30 -2.93
N PHE A 118 -3.25 -4.38 -3.59
CA PHE A 118 -2.46 -5.42 -2.93
C PHE A 118 -1.05 -4.95 -2.55
N ASN A 119 -0.37 -4.21 -3.44
CA ASN A 119 0.91 -3.57 -3.13
C ASN A 119 0.79 -2.62 -1.94
N LEU A 120 -0.26 -1.79 -1.92
CA LEU A 120 -0.53 -0.88 -0.81
C LEU A 120 -0.85 -1.65 0.48
N THR A 121 -1.56 -2.78 0.40
CA THR A 121 -1.84 -3.64 1.56
C THR A 121 -0.56 -4.20 2.17
N ILE A 122 0.40 -4.65 1.34
CA ILE A 122 1.70 -5.12 1.82
C ILE A 122 2.49 -4.00 2.48
N LEU A 123 2.54 -2.83 1.84
CA LEU A 123 3.20 -1.66 2.42
C LEU A 123 2.58 -1.29 3.77
N THR A 124 1.25 -1.23 3.84
CA THR A 124 0.51 -0.94 5.07
C THR A 124 0.78 -2.00 6.14
N LEU A 125 0.81 -3.28 5.78
CA LEU A 125 1.12 -4.37 6.72
C LEU A 125 2.51 -4.20 7.34
N LEU A 126 3.52 -3.88 6.52
CA LEU A 126 4.90 -3.67 6.99
C LEU A 126 5.00 -2.44 7.91
N ILE A 127 4.35 -1.33 7.52
CA ILE A 127 4.36 -0.11 8.34
C ILE A 127 3.61 -0.35 9.66
N TYR A 128 2.46 -1.02 9.63
CA TYR A 128 1.71 -1.35 10.84
C TYR A 128 2.49 -2.28 11.76
N ALA A 129 3.16 -3.31 11.22
CA ALA A 129 4.02 -4.17 12.03
C ALA A 129 5.16 -3.38 12.69
N PHE A 130 5.76 -2.44 11.96
CA PHE A 130 6.77 -1.54 12.52
C PHE A 130 6.20 -0.62 13.60
N LEU A 131 5.04 0.00 13.37
CA LEU A 131 4.37 0.86 14.35
C LEU A 131 3.94 0.09 15.61
N SER A 132 3.45 -1.13 15.47
CA SER A 132 3.13 -2.03 16.59
C SER A 132 4.36 -2.33 17.44
N VAL A 133 5.49 -2.70 16.81
CA VAL A 133 6.74 -2.91 17.53
C VAL A 133 7.20 -1.63 18.22
N LEU A 134 7.11 -0.48 17.55
CA LEU A 134 7.47 0.83 18.11
C LEU A 134 6.60 1.17 19.34
N LEU A 135 5.29 0.93 19.28
CA LEU A 135 4.37 1.14 20.39
C LEU A 135 4.70 0.22 21.56
N ILE A 136 4.88 -1.08 21.31
CA ILE A 136 5.25 -2.06 22.35
C ILE A 136 6.57 -1.67 23.03
N VAL A 137 7.58 -1.31 22.24
CA VAL A 137 8.87 -0.85 22.78
C VAL A 137 8.71 0.45 23.56
N GLY A 138 7.93 1.41 23.03
CA GLY A 138 7.63 2.69 23.69
C GLY A 138 6.98 2.51 25.06
N TYR A 139 6.03 1.58 25.18
CA TYR A 139 5.47 1.19 26.47
C TYR A 139 6.50 0.52 27.37
N GLY A 140 7.32 -0.40 26.84
CA GLY A 140 8.34 -1.11 27.61
C GLY A 140 9.45 -0.23 28.20
N ILE A 141 9.72 0.91 27.57
CA ILE A 141 10.71 1.91 28.03
C ILE A 141 10.06 3.14 28.67
N ASN A 142 8.77 3.09 28.97
CA ASN A 142 8.04 4.13 29.68
C ASN A 142 8.00 5.50 28.95
N TRP A 143 8.01 5.50 27.60
CA TRP A 143 7.77 6.73 26.84
C TRP A 143 6.34 7.25 27.02
N THR A 144 5.41 6.35 27.32
CA THR A 144 3.97 6.60 27.28
C THR A 144 3.26 6.19 28.57
N THR A 145 3.96 6.18 29.71
CA THR A 145 3.44 5.76 31.01
C THR A 145 2.76 6.86 31.84
N HIS A 146 1.87 6.41 32.73
CA HIS A 146 1.11 7.23 33.68
C HIS A 146 1.94 8.26 34.46
N ASP A 147 3.18 7.92 34.85
CA ASP A 147 4.06 8.81 35.62
C ASP A 147 4.46 10.08 34.85
N VAL A 148 4.57 9.98 33.52
CA VAL A 148 4.83 11.12 32.62
C VAL A 148 3.54 11.91 32.36
N TYR A 149 2.39 11.25 32.49
CA TYR A 149 1.06 11.74 32.15
C TYR A 149 0.18 11.95 33.38
N GLN A 150 0.70 12.52 34.47
CA GLN A 150 -0.02 12.77 35.74
C GLN A 150 -1.52 13.12 35.53
N ASN A 151 -2.40 12.11 35.59
CA ASN A 151 -3.86 12.20 35.40
C ASN A 151 -4.35 12.98 34.15
N SER A 152 -3.59 12.97 33.06
CA SER A 152 -3.96 13.69 31.84
C SER A 152 -4.75 12.80 30.87
N ALA A 153 -5.71 13.39 30.13
CA ALA A 153 -6.48 12.72 29.07
C ALA A 153 -5.60 12.08 27.98
N ARG A 154 -4.31 12.39 27.98
CA ARG A 154 -3.29 11.91 27.05
C ARG A 154 -3.04 10.41 27.14
N GLU A 155 -3.04 9.83 28.34
CA GLU A 155 -2.84 8.39 28.50
C GLU A 155 -4.00 7.60 27.86
N GLY A 156 -5.24 8.02 28.12
CA GLY A 156 -6.42 7.37 27.54
C GLY A 156 -6.46 7.45 26.02
N ILE A 157 -6.10 8.61 25.45
CA ILE A 157 -6.00 8.79 24.00
C ILE A 157 -4.89 7.90 23.42
N HIS A 158 -3.71 7.86 24.05
CA HIS A 158 -2.59 7.05 23.56
C HIS A 158 -2.89 5.54 23.60
N LEU A 159 -3.54 5.07 24.66
CA LEU A 159 -4.00 3.68 24.76
C LEU A 159 -5.02 3.36 23.66
N PHE A 160 -5.95 4.28 23.38
CA PHE A 160 -6.93 4.09 22.31
C PHE A 160 -6.27 4.08 20.93
N VAL A 161 -5.26 4.95 20.69
CA VAL A 161 -4.45 4.95 19.47
C VAL A 161 -3.73 3.61 19.30
N THR A 162 -3.17 3.08 20.38
CA THR A 162 -2.49 1.78 20.36
C THR A 162 -3.44 0.65 19.99
N LEU A 163 -4.58 0.55 20.67
CA LEU A 163 -5.61 -0.45 20.36
C LEU A 163 -6.12 -0.33 18.92
N SER A 164 -6.34 0.91 18.45
CA SER A 164 -6.79 1.16 17.08
C SER A 164 -5.73 0.76 16.05
N THR A 165 -4.44 0.97 16.36
CA THR A 165 -3.32 0.56 15.51
C THR A 165 -3.23 -0.97 15.41
N GLU A 166 -3.37 -1.69 16.52
CA GLU A 166 -3.40 -3.16 16.53
C GLU A 166 -4.61 -3.74 15.77
N LEU A 167 -5.80 -3.15 15.94
CA LEU A 167 -6.98 -3.50 15.13
C LEU A 167 -6.73 -3.25 13.64
N GLY A 168 -6.04 -2.16 13.32
CA GLY A 168 -5.63 -1.84 11.98
C GLY A 168 -4.66 -2.88 11.38
N LEU A 169 -3.70 -3.35 12.16
CA LEU A 169 -2.81 -4.45 11.77
C LEU A 169 -3.59 -5.73 11.47
N LEU A 170 -4.58 -6.06 12.31
CA LEU A 170 -5.46 -7.21 12.08
C LEU A 170 -6.29 -7.07 10.79
N PHE A 171 -6.79 -5.88 10.48
CA PHE A 171 -7.48 -5.64 9.20
C PHE A 171 -6.55 -5.76 8.00
N ALA A 172 -5.32 -5.23 8.09
CA ALA A 172 -4.31 -5.36 7.03
C ALA A 172 -3.92 -6.83 6.81
N LEU A 173 -3.70 -7.58 7.88
CA LEU A 173 -3.38 -9.00 7.83
C LEU A 173 -4.54 -9.82 7.25
N THR A 174 -5.77 -9.53 7.67
CA THR A 174 -6.97 -10.20 7.16
C THR A 174 -7.14 -9.95 5.66
N ALA A 175 -6.96 -8.70 5.22
CA ALA A 175 -6.98 -8.36 3.81
C ALA A 175 -5.88 -9.12 3.05
N PHE A 176 -4.64 -9.08 3.55
CA PHE A 176 -3.52 -9.81 2.95
C PHE A 176 -3.83 -11.31 2.79
N LEU A 177 -4.23 -12.00 3.87
CA LEU A 177 -4.51 -13.44 3.84
C LEU A 177 -5.66 -13.80 2.89
N LYS A 178 -6.73 -12.99 2.86
CA LYS A 178 -7.85 -13.21 1.93
C LYS A 178 -7.43 -13.14 0.47
N TYR A 179 -6.54 -12.22 0.12
CA TYR A 179 -6.21 -11.94 -1.27
C TYR A 179 -4.87 -12.53 -1.72
N TYR A 180 -4.04 -13.00 -0.79
CA TYR A 180 -2.70 -13.55 -1.06
C TYR A 180 -2.73 -14.59 -2.17
N ARG A 181 -3.57 -15.63 -2.02
CA ARG A 181 -3.61 -16.74 -2.96
C ARG A 181 -4.07 -16.30 -4.35
N VAL A 182 -5.09 -15.46 -4.43
CA VAL A 182 -5.69 -15.00 -5.70
C VAL A 182 -4.75 -14.03 -6.42
N VAL A 183 -4.12 -13.09 -5.70
CA VAL A 183 -3.33 -12.02 -6.31
C VAL A 183 -1.88 -12.43 -6.60
N LEU A 184 -1.22 -13.11 -5.66
CA LEU A 184 0.20 -13.49 -5.84
C LEU A 184 0.37 -14.76 -6.66
N LEU A 185 -0.40 -15.81 -6.34
CA LEU A 185 -0.22 -17.15 -6.91
C LEU A 185 -1.28 -17.53 -7.95
N GLY A 186 -2.41 -16.82 -7.96
CA GLY A 186 -3.56 -17.13 -8.80
C GLY A 186 -3.59 -16.33 -10.11
N GLU A 187 -4.80 -15.97 -10.53
CA GLU A 187 -5.14 -15.38 -11.83
C GLU A 187 -4.34 -14.12 -12.17
N PHE A 188 -3.94 -13.36 -11.15
CA PHE A 188 -3.24 -12.08 -11.36
C PHE A 188 -1.72 -12.25 -11.49
N GLY A 189 -1.13 -13.36 -11.02
CA GLY A 189 0.29 -13.67 -11.16
C GLY A 189 1.25 -12.55 -10.71
N LEU A 190 0.91 -11.78 -9.67
CA LEU A 190 1.70 -10.61 -9.26
C LEU A 190 3.15 -10.99 -8.88
N LEU A 191 3.34 -12.17 -8.27
CA LEU A 191 4.68 -12.65 -7.92
C LEU A 191 5.56 -12.82 -9.17
N SER A 192 5.01 -13.37 -10.24
CA SER A 192 5.72 -13.52 -11.52
C SER A 192 6.14 -12.14 -12.05
N LYS A 193 5.23 -11.16 -12.04
CA LYS A 193 5.53 -9.79 -12.46
C LYS A 193 6.62 -9.12 -11.63
N TRP A 194 6.61 -9.32 -10.31
CA TRP A 194 7.66 -8.83 -9.44
C TRP A 194 9.00 -9.47 -9.75
N ILE A 195 9.05 -10.80 -9.86
CA ILE A 195 10.27 -11.53 -10.20
C ILE A 195 10.83 -11.06 -11.54
N THR A 196 9.99 -10.96 -12.58
CA THR A 196 10.42 -10.44 -13.90
C THR A 196 10.95 -9.00 -13.79
N CYS A 197 10.25 -8.12 -13.07
CA CYS A 197 10.69 -6.74 -12.86
C CYS A 197 12.04 -6.65 -12.11
N PHE A 198 12.25 -7.49 -11.08
CA PHE A 198 13.51 -7.54 -10.36
C PHE A 198 14.64 -8.12 -11.22
N ILE A 199 14.38 -9.17 -12.02
CA ILE A 199 15.36 -9.75 -12.93
C ILE A 199 15.73 -8.75 -14.02
N ASP A 200 14.77 -8.11 -14.66
CA ASP A 200 15.00 -7.11 -15.71
C ASP A 200 15.69 -5.85 -15.20
N CYS A 201 15.55 -5.51 -13.91
CA CYS A 201 16.33 -4.43 -13.29
C CYS A 201 17.76 -4.88 -12.95
N CYS A 202 17.98 -6.12 -12.50
CA CYS A 202 19.27 -6.59 -12.00
C CYS A 202 20.20 -7.13 -13.10
N VAL A 203 19.66 -7.76 -14.15
CA VAL A 203 20.45 -8.39 -15.22
C VAL A 203 21.20 -7.36 -16.10
N PRO A 204 20.61 -6.24 -16.52
CA PRO A 204 21.35 -5.22 -17.30
C PRO A 204 22.51 -4.62 -16.52
N VAL A 205 22.36 -4.44 -15.21
CA VAL A 205 23.43 -3.94 -14.33
C VAL A 205 24.58 -4.94 -14.25
N CYS A 206 24.30 -6.24 -14.15
CA CYS A 206 25.32 -7.28 -14.18
C CYS A 206 26.04 -7.37 -15.54
N ILE A 207 25.31 -7.23 -16.66
CA ILE A 207 25.89 -7.28 -18.01
C ILE A 207 26.75 -6.04 -18.29
N LEU A 208 26.32 -4.84 -17.87
CA LEU A 208 27.11 -3.61 -17.98
C LEU A 208 28.42 -3.67 -17.17
N ASN A 209 28.38 -4.25 -15.97
CA ASN A 209 29.58 -4.42 -15.14
C ASN A 209 30.57 -5.46 -15.72
N LEU A 210 30.07 -6.47 -16.42
CA LEU A 210 30.89 -7.45 -17.14
C LEU A 210 31.53 -6.88 -18.42
N GLN A 211 30.84 -5.98 -19.11
CA GLN A 211 31.42 -5.28 -20.27
C GLN A 211 32.45 -4.21 -19.86
N SER A 212 32.26 -3.53 -18.72
CA SER A 212 33.21 -2.54 -18.20
C SER A 212 34.54 -3.14 -17.72
N ASN A 213 34.58 -4.44 -17.43
CA ASN A 213 35.80 -5.16 -17.04
C ASN A 213 36.49 -5.91 -18.19
N ARG A 214 36.03 -5.74 -19.44
CA ARG A 214 36.85 -6.19 -20.56
C ARG A 214 38.11 -5.33 -20.61
N PRO A 215 39.32 -5.94 -20.54
CA PRO A 215 40.53 -5.19 -20.82
C PRO A 215 40.36 -4.55 -22.21
N PRO A 216 40.79 -3.30 -22.41
CA PRO A 216 40.71 -2.66 -23.72
C PRO A 216 41.34 -3.61 -24.73
N ASP A 217 40.57 -3.98 -25.75
CA ASP A 217 41.03 -4.86 -26.82
C ASP A 217 42.38 -4.32 -27.28
N ARG A 218 43.44 -5.09 -27.01
CA ARG A 218 44.76 -4.78 -27.55
C ARG A 218 44.54 -4.78 -29.06
N CYS A 219 44.68 -3.61 -29.68
CA CYS A 219 44.79 -3.50 -31.12
C CYS A 219 45.84 -4.51 -31.56
N ILE A 220 45.41 -5.61 -32.17
CA ILE A 220 46.29 -6.50 -32.89
C ILE A 220 46.68 -5.69 -34.12
N PRO A 221 47.94 -5.27 -34.28
CA PRO A 221 48.35 -4.57 -35.48
C PRO A 221 48.18 -5.52 -36.67
N ASP A 222 47.53 -5.03 -37.73
CA ASP A 222 47.26 -5.72 -39.00
C ASP A 222 48.54 -5.99 -39.83
N ASP A 223 49.70 -6.12 -39.19
CA ASP A 223 50.99 -6.32 -39.86
C ASP A 223 51.40 -7.79 -39.81
N ALA A 224 50.71 -8.63 -40.57
CA ALA A 224 51.20 -9.96 -40.96
C ALA A 224 50.71 -10.32 -42.37
N MET A 225 51.11 -9.51 -43.35
CA MET A 225 51.01 -9.83 -44.78
C MET A 225 52.38 -9.73 -45.44
N VAL A 226 53.25 -10.72 -45.20
CA VAL A 226 54.41 -11.11 -46.05
C VAL A 226 54.83 -12.50 -45.53
N ILE A 227 54.98 -13.59 -46.29
CA ILE A 227 55.41 -13.88 -47.67
C ILE A 227 54.66 -15.13 -48.15
#